data_AF-A0A6F8PLH8-F1
#
_entry.id   AF-A0A6F8PLH8-F1
#
_cell.length_a   1.000
_cell.length_b   1.000
_cell.length_c   1.000
_cell.angle_alpha   90.00
_cell.angle_beta   90.00
_cell.angle_gamma   90.00
#
_symmetry.space_group_name_H-M   'P 1'
#
loop_
_entity.id
_entity.type
_entity.pdbx_description
1 polymer ?
#
loop_
_entity_poly.entity_id
_entity_poly.type
_entity_poly.pdbx_seq_one_letter_code
_entity_poly.pdbx_strand_id
1 'polypeptide(L)'
;MSDLEKTHSETPLKPLEWIRLELVPLLDSQVTEKLLYWNPNQGELVGEGAEEVLAWVQQAVSNGNLSGSTLSQFEITDPLHKPSELAAILAQYYWVIPQPVEAPGLVNSEVKNTLQ
;
A
#
# COMPACT_ATOMS: atom_id res chain seq x y z
N MET A 1 -13.40 -52.31 -7.35
CA MET A 1 -12.42 -51.48 -6.66
C MET A 1 -11.39 -51.06 -7.68
N SER A 2 -11.48 -49.84 -8.22
CA SER A 2 -10.38 -49.16 -8.93
C SER A 2 -10.69 -47.66 -8.93
N ASP A 3 -10.13 -47.02 -7.92
CA ASP A 3 -9.44 -45.74 -7.90
C ASP A 3 -10.10 -44.48 -8.47
N LEU A 4 -10.40 -43.64 -7.49
CA LEU A 4 -10.81 -42.26 -7.48
C LEU A 4 -9.59 -41.36 -7.77
N GLU A 5 -9.36 -40.98 -9.02
CA GLU A 5 -8.45 -39.86 -9.32
C GLU A 5 -9.23 -38.54 -9.21
N LYS A 6 -9.38 -38.04 -7.98
CA LYS A 6 -9.76 -36.65 -7.73
C LYS A 6 -8.59 -35.77 -8.16
N THR A 7 -8.69 -35.21 -9.36
CA THR A 7 -7.81 -34.13 -9.83
C THR A 7 -8.04 -32.91 -8.93
N HIS A 8 -7.16 -32.69 -7.97
CA HIS A 8 -7.05 -31.41 -7.27
C HIS A 8 -6.52 -30.39 -8.29
N SER A 9 -7.42 -29.61 -8.88
CA SER A 9 -7.06 -28.43 -9.66
C SER A 9 -6.58 -27.34 -8.70
N GLU A 10 -5.30 -27.36 -8.32
CA GLU A 10 -4.64 -26.22 -7.70
C GLU A 10 -4.61 -25.09 -8.74
N THR A 11 -5.55 -24.16 -8.62
CA THR A 11 -5.50 -22.93 -9.43
C THR A 11 -4.34 -22.11 -8.88
N PRO A 12 -3.33 -21.72 -9.70
CA PRO A 12 -2.23 -20.92 -9.19
C PRO A 12 -2.79 -19.62 -8.63
N LEU A 13 -2.54 -19.38 -7.33
CA LEU A 13 -2.91 -18.14 -6.66
C LEU A 13 -2.28 -16.98 -7.43
N LYS A 14 -3.10 -16.17 -8.10
CA LYS A 14 -2.63 -14.98 -8.82
C LYS A 14 -2.01 -14.03 -7.79
N PRO A 15 -0.83 -13.45 -8.04
CA PRO A 15 -0.27 -12.43 -7.16
C PRO A 15 -1.28 -11.28 -6.98
N LEU A 16 -1.48 -10.87 -5.73
CA LEU A 16 -2.32 -9.72 -5.41
C LEU A 16 -1.56 -8.46 -5.83
N GLU A 17 -2.08 -7.76 -6.83
CA GLU A 17 -1.46 -6.58 -7.44
C GLU A 17 -1.74 -5.29 -6.64
N TRP A 18 -2.74 -5.32 -5.76
CA TRP A 18 -3.19 -4.17 -4.98
C TRP A 18 -2.78 -4.29 -3.52
N ILE A 19 -2.51 -3.13 -2.91
CA ILE A 19 -2.16 -3.00 -1.50
C ILE A 19 -3.13 -1.99 -0.87
N ARG A 20 -3.93 -2.44 0.09
CA ARG A 20 -4.69 -1.58 0.99
C ARG A 20 -3.70 -0.91 1.95
N LEU A 21 -3.75 0.41 2.02
CA LEU A 21 -2.95 1.23 2.92
C LEU A 21 -3.87 1.93 3.91
N GLU A 22 -3.84 1.47 5.15
CA GLU A 22 -4.46 2.19 6.27
C GLU A 22 -3.43 3.17 6.84
N LEU A 23 -3.79 4.46 6.78
CA LEU A 23 -2.92 5.57 7.14
C LEU A 23 -3.38 6.17 8.46
N VAL A 24 -2.61 5.92 9.52
CA VAL A 24 -2.90 6.41 10.88
C VAL A 24 -2.07 7.66 11.15
N PRO A 25 -2.68 8.83 11.44
CA PRO A 25 -1.95 10.08 11.62
C PRO A 25 -0.92 10.02 12.76
N LEU A 26 0.21 10.71 12.58
CA LEU A 26 1.14 10.95 13.69
C LEU A 26 0.54 11.94 14.70
N LEU A 27 0.94 11.83 15.97
CA LEU A 27 0.35 12.51 17.14
C LEU A 27 0.26 14.05 17.04
N ASP A 28 1.06 14.68 16.17
CA ASP A 28 1.10 16.14 15.96
C ASP A 28 0.76 16.56 14.52
N SER A 29 0.29 15.65 13.69
CA SER A 29 -0.06 15.94 12.31
C SER A 29 -1.46 16.54 12.19
N GLN A 30 -1.67 17.47 11.25
CA GLN A 30 -3.00 18.06 10.96
C GLN A 30 -3.85 17.19 10.02
N VAL A 31 -3.38 15.99 9.70
CA VAL A 31 -4.02 15.09 8.75
C VAL A 31 -4.93 14.10 9.49
N THR A 32 -5.94 13.59 8.80
CA THR A 32 -6.89 12.60 9.35
C THR A 32 -6.57 11.20 8.86
N GLU A 33 -7.09 10.19 9.57
CA GLU A 33 -7.01 8.79 9.13
C GLU A 33 -7.59 8.62 7.73
N LYS A 34 -6.92 7.81 6.91
CA LYS A 34 -7.28 7.58 5.51
C LYS A 34 -7.13 6.12 5.15
N LEU A 35 -7.99 5.69 4.24
CA LEU A 35 -7.88 4.40 3.58
C LEU A 35 -7.61 4.58 2.09
N LEU A 36 -6.48 4.02 1.63
CA LEU A 36 -6.06 4.06 0.24
C LEU A 36 -5.81 2.67 -0.31
N TYR A 37 -5.77 2.57 -1.63
CA TYR A 37 -5.36 1.38 -2.35
C TYR A 37 -4.32 1.79 -3.37
N TRP A 38 -3.22 1.06 -3.39
CA TRP A 38 -2.07 1.34 -4.24
C TRP A 38 -1.72 0.11 -5.08
N ASN A 39 -1.53 0.31 -6.37
CA ASN A 39 -0.99 -0.68 -7.29
C ASN A 39 0.41 -0.23 -7.77
N PRO A 40 1.51 -0.80 -7.22
CA PRO A 40 2.86 -0.45 -7.61
C PRO A 40 3.19 -0.75 -9.07
N ASN A 41 2.52 -1.74 -9.69
CA ASN A 41 2.80 -2.12 -11.08
C ASN A 41 2.19 -1.14 -12.08
N GLN A 42 1.10 -0.48 -11.69
CA GLN A 42 0.38 0.50 -12.53
C GLN A 42 0.70 1.95 -12.13
N GLY A 43 1.40 2.15 -11.00
CA GLY A 43 1.60 3.48 -10.43
C GLY A 43 0.28 4.13 -10.00
N GLU A 44 -0.74 3.33 -9.68
CA GLU A 44 -2.09 3.81 -9.45
C GLU A 44 -2.40 3.89 -7.95
N LEU A 45 -3.04 4.97 -7.52
CA LEU A 45 -3.41 5.20 -6.14
C LEU A 45 -4.84 5.75 -6.09
N VAL A 46 -5.71 5.08 -5.34
CA VAL A 46 -7.15 5.38 -5.26
C VAL A 46 -7.64 5.33 -3.81
N GLY A 47 -8.77 5.99 -3.51
CA GLY A 47 -9.36 6.04 -2.17
C GLY A 47 -9.50 7.46 -1.61
N GLU A 48 -9.83 7.56 -0.33
CA GLU A 48 -10.34 8.78 0.32
C GLU A 48 -9.33 9.93 0.45
N GLY A 49 -8.05 9.67 0.18
CA GLY A 49 -6.97 10.66 0.23
C GLY A 49 -5.99 10.57 -0.92
N ALA A 50 -6.39 9.94 -2.03
CA ALA A 50 -5.49 9.67 -3.14
C ALA A 50 -4.95 10.95 -3.77
N GLU A 51 -5.80 11.95 -4.00
CA GLU A 51 -5.40 13.23 -4.58
C GLU A 51 -4.38 13.99 -3.72
N GLU A 52 -4.57 13.96 -2.40
CA GLU A 52 -3.65 14.59 -1.44
C GLU A 52 -2.28 13.91 -1.43
N VAL A 53 -2.26 12.57 -1.38
CA VAL A 53 -1.01 11.80 -1.45
C VAL A 53 -0.30 12.01 -2.79
N LEU A 54 -1.05 12.05 -3.89
CA LEU A 54 -0.50 12.35 -5.23
C LEU A 54 0.13 13.74 -5.28
N ALA A 55 -0.46 14.74 -4.61
CA ALA A 55 0.14 16.07 -4.50
C ALA A 55 1.48 16.04 -3.74
N TRP A 56 1.57 15.28 -2.63
CA TRP A 56 2.84 15.11 -1.90
C TRP A 56 3.88 14.36 -2.73
N VAL A 57 3.47 13.35 -3.49
CA VAL A 57 4.34 12.64 -4.43
C VAL A 57 4.92 13.59 -5.47
N GLN A 58 4.08 14.41 -6.10
CA GLN A 58 4.53 15.41 -7.07
C GLN A 58 5.51 16.42 -6.45
N GLN A 59 5.22 16.88 -5.24
CA GLN A 59 6.10 17.79 -4.51
C GLN A 59 7.46 17.13 -4.20
N ALA A 60 7.47 15.89 -3.72
CA ALA A 60 8.68 15.16 -3.41
C ALA A 60 9.55 14.89 -4.66
N VAL A 61 8.92 14.51 -5.78
CA VAL A 61 9.59 14.36 -7.08
C VAL A 61 10.16 15.69 -7.57
N SER A 62 9.40 16.78 -7.46
CA SER A 62 9.88 18.12 -7.85
C SER A 62 11.06 18.61 -7.01
N ASN A 63 11.12 18.22 -5.73
CA ASN A 63 12.24 18.55 -4.84
C ASN A 63 13.45 17.63 -5.08
N GLY A 64 13.25 16.46 -5.69
CA GLY A 64 14.26 15.43 -5.96
C GLY A 64 14.78 14.69 -4.72
N ASN A 65 14.44 15.16 -3.53
CA ASN A 65 14.79 14.51 -2.26
C ASN A 65 13.75 14.81 -1.16
N LEU A 66 13.77 13.95 -0.13
CA LEU A 66 13.14 14.24 1.16
C LEU A 66 14.21 14.61 2.19
N SER A 67 13.96 15.70 2.91
CA SER A 67 14.82 16.17 4.00
C SER A 67 14.17 15.81 5.33
N GLY A 68 14.58 14.70 5.94
CA GLY A 68 14.20 14.32 7.30
C GLY A 68 15.26 14.76 8.31
N SER A 69 14.86 15.17 9.52
CA SER A 69 15.77 15.59 10.60
C SER A 69 16.70 14.48 11.12
N THR A 70 16.46 13.23 10.74
CA THR A 70 17.19 12.03 11.20
C THR A 70 17.62 11.07 10.08
N LEU A 71 17.30 11.36 8.82
CA LEU A 71 17.61 10.48 7.68
C LEU A 71 18.45 11.25 6.65
N SER A 72 19.56 10.62 6.24
CA SER A 72 20.32 10.96 5.04
C SER A 72 19.39 11.35 3.89
N GLN A 73 19.77 12.36 3.10
CA GLN A 73 19.04 12.76 1.88
C GLN A 73 18.54 11.53 1.13
N PHE A 74 17.22 11.38 1.08
CA PHE A 74 16.58 10.26 0.41
C PHE A 74 16.16 10.73 -0.98
N GLU A 75 16.79 10.19 -2.02
CA GLU A 75 16.48 10.55 -3.41
C GLU A 75 15.09 10.04 -3.79
N ILE A 76 14.30 10.90 -4.44
CA ILE A 76 12.94 10.59 -4.88
C ILE A 76 12.88 10.71 -6.40
N THR A 77 12.42 9.65 -7.06
CA THR A 77 12.40 9.56 -8.52
C THR A 77 11.08 9.03 -9.08
N ASP A 78 10.56 7.94 -8.53
CA ASP A 78 9.32 7.31 -8.97
C ASP A 78 8.57 6.64 -7.80
N PRO A 79 7.98 7.43 -6.89
CA PRO A 79 7.35 6.90 -5.68
C PRO A 79 6.22 5.92 -5.94
N LEU A 80 5.46 6.10 -7.03
CA LEU A 80 4.29 5.28 -7.30
C LEU A 80 4.65 3.86 -7.75
N HIS A 81 5.89 3.62 -8.19
CA HIS A 81 6.39 2.28 -8.54
C HIS A 81 7.44 1.76 -7.54
N LYS A 82 7.93 2.61 -6.63
CA LYS A 82 8.98 2.27 -5.65
C LYS A 82 8.45 2.32 -4.22
N PRO A 83 8.20 1.15 -3.58
CA PRO A 83 7.63 1.10 -2.23
C PRO A 83 8.39 1.91 -1.18
N SER A 84 9.72 1.90 -1.24
CA SER A 84 10.56 2.64 -0.29
C SER A 84 10.37 4.16 -0.39
N GLU A 85 10.17 4.68 -1.61
CA GLU A 85 9.98 6.11 -1.85
C GLU A 85 8.58 6.56 -1.39
N LEU A 86 7.52 5.82 -1.75
CA LEU A 86 6.17 6.13 -1.26
C LEU A 86 6.08 6.03 0.26
N ALA A 87 6.68 4.99 0.86
CA ALA A 87 6.73 4.84 2.31
C ALA A 87 7.44 6.01 2.99
N ALA A 88 8.57 6.49 2.44
CA ALA A 88 9.28 7.64 2.98
C ALA A 88 8.45 8.93 2.94
N ILE A 89 7.67 9.14 1.87
CA ILE A 89 6.76 10.28 1.75
C ILE A 89 5.66 10.20 2.81
N LEU A 90 4.98 9.05 2.91
CA LEU A 90 3.87 8.84 3.83
C LEU A 90 4.31 8.89 5.29
N ALA A 91 5.51 8.39 5.61
CA ALA A 91 6.05 8.34 6.97
C ALA A 91 6.32 9.73 7.58
N GLN A 92 6.30 10.80 6.78
CA GLN A 92 6.34 12.17 7.30
C GLN A 92 5.04 12.58 8.02
N TYR A 93 3.94 11.87 7.75
CA TYR A 93 2.59 12.25 8.21
C TYR A 93 1.84 11.10 8.89
N TYR A 94 2.15 9.84 8.56
CA TYR A 94 1.39 8.67 9.00
C TYR A 94 2.27 7.50 9.45
N TRP A 95 1.71 6.68 10.33
CA TRP A 95 1.99 5.25 10.35
C TRP A 95 1.23 4.56 9.22
N VAL A 96 1.93 3.71 8.46
CA VAL A 96 1.37 3.01 7.30
C VAL A 96 1.19 1.54 7.62
N ILE A 97 -0.03 1.02 7.46
CA ILE A 97 -0.35 -0.41 7.63
C ILE A 97 -0.71 -0.99 6.26
N PRO A 98 0.21 -1.70 5.58
CA PRO A 98 -0.04 -2.29 4.28
C PRO A 98 -0.66 -3.69 4.38
N GLN A 99 -1.67 -3.96 3.54
CA GLN A 99 -2.28 -5.29 3.41
C GLN A 99 -2.52 -5.61 1.92
N PRO A 100 -2.01 -6.74 1.38
CA PRO A 100 -2.34 -7.18 0.03
C PRO A 100 -3.84 -7.45 -0.13
N VAL A 101 -4.42 -7.01 -1.26
CA VAL A 101 -5.83 -7.19 -1.60
C VAL A 101 -6.03 -7.51 -3.09
N GLU A 102 -7.15 -8.13 -3.44
CA GLU A 102 -7.44 -8.48 -4.85
C GLU A 102 -7.74 -7.24 -5.70
N ALA A 103 -8.48 -6.29 -5.14
CA ALA A 103 -8.86 -5.05 -5.78
C ALA A 103 -9.21 -3.99 -4.72
N PRO A 104 -9.30 -2.71 -5.10
CA PRO A 104 -9.84 -1.67 -4.23
C PRO A 104 -11.23 -2.04 -3.70
N GLY A 105 -11.46 -1.84 -2.41
CA GLY A 105 -12.74 -2.16 -1.75
C GLY A 105 -12.96 -3.64 -1.42
N LEU A 106 -12.13 -4.56 -1.90
CA LEU A 106 -12.18 -5.98 -1.51
C LEU A 106 -11.14 -6.27 -0.42
N VAL A 107 -11.58 -6.34 0.83
CA VAL A 107 -10.77 -6.94 1.90
C VAL A 107 -10.87 -8.45 1.77
N ASN A 108 -9.74 -9.11 1.47
CA ASN A 108 -9.67 -10.57 1.49
C ASN A 108 -10.09 -11.06 2.88
N SER A 109 -11.28 -11.65 2.92
CA SER A 109 -11.92 -12.12 4.15
C SER A 109 -11.36 -13.50 4.52
N GLU A 110 -10.05 -13.60 4.74
CA GLU A 110 -9.39 -14.85 5.14
C GLU A 110 -8.67 -14.75 6.49
N VAL A 111 -9.20 -13.92 7.41
CA VAL A 111 -8.85 -14.02 8.84
C VAL A 111 -10.13 -14.09 9.69
N LYS A 112 -10.91 -15.15 9.51
CA LYS A 112 -11.89 -15.62 10.49
C LYS A 112 -11.81 -17.14 10.63
N ASN A 113 -10.82 -17.60 11.40
CA ASN A 113 -10.72 -18.89 12.08
C ASN A 113 -9.38 -18.86 12.85
N THR A 114 -9.23 -19.09 14.15
CA THR A 114 -10.04 -19.83 15.12
C THR A 114 -9.59 -19.40 16.52
N LEU A 115 -10.47 -18.86 17.35
CA LEU A 115 -10.42 -19.03 18.80
C LEU A 115 -11.85 -19.33 19.24
N GLN A 116 -12.20 -20.62 19.12
CA GLN A 116 -13.23 -21.23 19.95
C GLN A 116 -12.59 -21.68 21.27
#